data_AF-A0A8H4P596-F1
#
_entry.id   AF-A0A8H4P596-F1
#
_cell.length_a   1.000
_cell.length_b   1.000
_cell.length_c   1.000
_cell.angle_alpha   90.00
_cell.angle_beta   90.00
_cell.angle_gamma   90.00
#
_symmetry.space_group_name_H-M   'P 1'
#
loop_
_entity.id
_entity.type
_entity.pdbx_description
1 polymer ?
#
loop_
_entity_poly.entity_id
_entity_poly.type
_entity_poly.pdbx_seq_one_letter_code
_entity_poly.pdbx_strand_id
1 'polypeptide(L)'
;MSRTDNILDRSLSTYPSNNEILNVPRRRGTKRPASQPWDRQFSDLDSDQIEQKRINIGEELRVARRTFKRQVSMDYEYWNNYANIARLQQEQSRLESQRELEMRFQEGEGASDWYEDPEAEKLKREHDTWGQLSSIMQKHRLRLQNRFEKSRESFLRLFATSTMGLNLGGKGTTTGNGRRDSKVQSRFVKDMVQLYCPNQKYTNFKWEPVMGCWLSDKQCNAAHLFPVKQSFWMDEIFGKGASNELFSPRNGIFLEEAIKKALDQGKVAIVPDIDLDPKDPELPLLDQQERVKRAKQWENAPVKEYKFVILKKNDKKIKTDTYLAGLGCDVSTIAELDGRKLVFLTDFRPRSRYIWWTWMNAILQNAWNQSSSDENMAHIEVQKSTRYWGTRRKYVKRNHLLGFVEELGQDVESILEFGEGDEDDEYAPGVMEALLQESLASSKDSDDEDDDEDDDDDDDGEKDQGEGYDEEKGTEAE
;
A
#
# COMPACT_ATOMS: atom_id res chain seq x y z
N MET A 1 34.91 16.92 -102.26
CA MET A 1 35.66 18.20 -101.92
C MET A 1 34.68 19.39 -101.85
N SER A 2 33.82 19.15 -100.83
CA SER A 2 32.83 19.62 -99.85
C SER A 2 32.86 21.15 -99.71
N ARG A 3 31.85 21.79 -100.31
CA ARG A 3 30.54 22.46 -100.23
C ARG A 3 30.47 23.40 -99.00
N THR A 4 30.39 24.70 -99.27
CA THR A 4 29.53 25.88 -99.40
C THR A 4 28.76 26.13 -98.09
N ASP A 5 28.86 27.39 -97.59
CA ASP A 5 28.03 28.62 -97.62
C ASP A 5 27.27 28.77 -96.29
N ASN A 6 27.44 29.96 -95.72
CA ASN A 6 26.81 31.28 -95.55
C ASN A 6 25.44 31.15 -94.85
N ILE A 7 25.20 31.94 -93.78
CA ILE A 7 24.34 33.14 -93.61
C ILE A 7 23.54 32.96 -92.32
N LEU A 8 23.57 33.97 -91.39
CA LEU A 8 22.87 35.10 -90.76
C LEU A 8 21.71 34.58 -89.89
N ASP A 9 21.57 35.06 -88.58
CA ASP A 9 20.70 36.01 -87.82
C ASP A 9 19.68 35.22 -86.99
N ARG A 10 19.64 35.42 -85.63
CA ARG A 10 18.38 35.86 -84.99
C ARG A 10 18.38 35.42 -83.52
N SER A 11 18.76 36.32 -82.58
CA SER A 11 18.20 36.83 -81.32
C SER A 11 16.67 36.71 -81.29
N LEU A 12 16.21 35.70 -80.43
CA LEU A 12 14.94 35.79 -79.68
C LEU A 12 14.95 34.79 -78.53
N SER A 13 15.10 35.28 -77.23
CA SER A 13 14.12 35.48 -76.14
C SER A 13 13.23 34.25 -75.96
N THR A 14 13.59 33.42 -74.80
CA THR A 14 12.51 33.03 -73.86
C THR A 14 13.11 32.22 -72.71
N TYR A 15 13.66 32.85 -71.62
CA TYR A 15 13.65 32.21 -70.27
C TYR A 15 12.25 32.25 -69.67
N PRO A 16 11.60 31.10 -69.37
CA PRO A 16 10.57 31.18 -68.32
C PRO A 16 11.17 31.11 -66.92
N SER A 17 11.04 32.25 -66.05
CA SER A 17 10.58 32.60 -64.69
C SER A 17 10.06 31.39 -63.93
N ASN A 18 10.84 31.04 -62.82
CA ASN A 18 10.65 30.82 -61.37
C ASN A 18 9.31 30.17 -61.06
N ASN A 19 9.29 28.80 -61.12
CA ASN A 19 8.54 28.05 -60.07
C ASN A 19 8.48 26.56 -60.44
N GLU A 20 9.62 25.93 -60.48
CA GLU A 20 9.53 24.45 -60.43
C GLU A 20 10.28 23.93 -59.21
N ILE A 21 9.76 24.17 -57.94
CA ILE A 21 9.95 23.30 -56.75
C ILE A 21 10.22 21.87 -57.19
N LEU A 22 11.37 21.62 -57.76
CA LEU A 22 12.05 20.31 -57.80
C LEU A 22 11.83 19.53 -56.51
N ASN A 23 10.68 18.92 -56.28
CA ASN A 23 10.46 17.66 -55.52
C ASN A 23 11.66 16.71 -55.66
N VAL A 24 12.74 17.16 -54.97
CA VAL A 24 13.86 16.25 -54.70
C VAL A 24 13.35 15.08 -53.84
N PRO A 25 13.29 13.87 -54.32
CA PRO A 25 13.02 12.65 -53.53
C PRO A 25 13.93 12.55 -52.30
N ARG A 26 13.44 12.99 -51.09
CA ARG A 26 13.97 12.66 -49.75
C ARG A 26 14.62 11.27 -49.74
N ARG A 27 15.90 11.15 -50.18
CA ARG A 27 16.83 10.02 -49.95
C ARG A 27 16.55 9.31 -48.63
N ARG A 28 15.70 8.30 -48.55
CA ARG A 28 15.63 7.14 -47.63
C ARG A 28 17.00 6.83 -47.02
N GLY A 29 17.46 7.65 -45.98
CA GLY A 29 17.72 7.67 -44.52
C GLY A 29 18.98 6.88 -44.17
N THR A 30 20.19 7.34 -44.34
CA THR A 30 21.34 7.03 -43.46
C THR A 30 20.88 6.82 -42.01
N LYS A 31 20.43 5.56 -41.70
CA LYS A 31 20.28 5.05 -40.31
C LYS A 31 20.91 6.00 -39.29
N ARG A 32 20.10 6.95 -38.76
CA ARG A 32 20.33 7.85 -37.62
C ARG A 32 21.39 7.28 -36.66
N PRO A 33 22.52 7.91 -36.46
CA PRO A 33 23.56 7.52 -35.49
C PRO A 33 23.00 7.37 -34.07
N ALA A 34 23.02 6.01 -33.57
CA ALA A 34 23.17 5.19 -32.35
C ALA A 34 22.07 5.50 -31.34
N SER A 35 20.83 5.12 -31.79
CA SER A 35 19.76 5.08 -30.77
C SER A 35 19.99 3.93 -29.78
N GLN A 36 20.31 4.32 -28.48
CA GLN A 36 20.37 3.26 -27.44
C GLN A 36 19.25 2.23 -27.62
N PRO A 37 19.52 1.01 -27.39
CA PRO A 37 18.62 -0.15 -27.61
C PRO A 37 17.22 0.12 -27.03
N TRP A 38 17.14 0.94 -25.95
CA TRP A 38 15.79 1.01 -25.34
C TRP A 38 14.93 2.05 -26.06
N ASP A 39 15.53 2.75 -27.06
CA ASP A 39 14.74 3.82 -27.73
C ASP A 39 14.62 3.50 -29.22
N ARG A 40 14.89 2.30 -29.62
CA ARG A 40 15.01 1.96 -31.04
C ARG A 40 13.63 1.71 -31.65
N GLN A 41 12.71 1.43 -30.88
CA GLN A 41 11.42 0.93 -31.40
C GLN A 41 10.66 2.08 -32.08
N PHE A 42 10.98 3.37 -31.69
CA PHE A 42 10.17 4.45 -32.30
C PHE A 42 11.06 5.36 -33.16
N SER A 43 12.19 4.81 -33.47
CA SER A 43 13.18 5.66 -34.15
C SER A 43 12.78 5.86 -35.62
N ASP A 44 11.82 5.06 -36.06
CA ASP A 44 11.47 5.17 -37.49
C ASP A 44 10.23 6.05 -37.66
N LEU A 45 9.75 6.55 -36.53
CA LEU A 45 8.50 7.34 -36.67
C LEU A 45 8.83 8.82 -36.83
N ASP A 46 8.01 9.45 -37.70
CA ASP A 46 8.18 10.91 -37.84
C ASP A 46 7.57 11.66 -36.65
N SER A 47 7.93 12.96 -36.57
CA SER A 47 7.55 13.77 -35.39
C SER A 47 6.03 13.76 -35.20
N ASP A 48 5.29 13.83 -36.29
CA ASP A 48 3.82 13.84 -36.15
C ASP A 48 3.29 12.48 -35.68
N GLN A 49 3.93 11.46 -36.13
CA GLN A 49 3.52 10.11 -35.71
C GLN A 49 3.84 9.86 -34.22
N ILE A 50 5.00 10.43 -33.80
CA ILE A 50 5.38 10.25 -32.37
C ILE A 50 4.37 10.97 -31.49
N GLU A 51 3.95 12.15 -31.98
CA GLU A 51 3.00 12.91 -31.16
C GLU A 51 1.63 12.23 -31.12
N GLN A 52 1.21 11.76 -32.25
CA GLN A 52 -0.09 11.06 -32.28
C GLN A 52 -0.07 9.81 -31.38
N LYS A 53 1.00 9.09 -31.44
CA LYS A 53 1.10 7.90 -30.57
C LYS A 53 1.12 8.30 -29.08
N ARG A 54 1.78 9.34 -28.81
CA ARG A 54 1.81 9.80 -27.40
C ARG A 54 0.40 10.11 -26.90
N ILE A 55 -0.32 10.82 -27.74
CA ILE A 55 -1.69 11.19 -27.33
C ILE A 55 -2.54 9.93 -27.16
N ASN A 56 -2.33 9.01 -28.06
CA ASN A 56 -3.11 7.75 -27.96
C ASN A 56 -2.76 6.97 -26.68
N ILE A 57 -1.48 6.89 -26.43
CA ILE A 57 -1.08 6.14 -25.21
C ILE A 57 -1.56 6.88 -23.96
N GLY A 58 -1.48 8.22 -24.08
CA GLY A 58 -1.98 9.00 -22.94
C GLY A 58 -3.47 8.71 -22.67
N GLU A 59 -4.28 8.61 -23.73
CA GLU A 59 -5.70 8.33 -23.55
C GLU A 59 -5.93 6.90 -23.03
N GLU A 60 -5.15 6.00 -23.57
CA GLU A 60 -5.27 4.61 -23.08
C GLU A 60 -4.90 4.51 -21.59
N LEU A 61 -3.89 5.26 -21.28
CA LEU A 61 -3.48 5.22 -19.86
C LEU A 61 -4.59 5.80 -18.98
N ARG A 62 -5.13 6.84 -19.52
CA ARG A 62 -6.21 7.45 -18.73
C ARG A 62 -7.39 6.49 -18.55
N VAL A 63 -7.74 5.81 -19.64
CA VAL A 63 -8.87 4.86 -19.57
C VAL A 63 -8.49 3.68 -18.66
N ALA A 64 -7.26 3.17 -18.88
CA ALA A 64 -6.82 2.04 -18.04
C ALA A 64 -6.81 2.41 -16.55
N ARG A 65 -6.44 3.62 -16.24
CA ARG A 65 -6.41 4.02 -14.81
C ARG A 65 -7.82 4.20 -14.27
N ARG A 66 -8.66 4.68 -15.23
CA ARG A 66 -10.05 4.89 -14.76
C ARG A 66 -10.76 3.55 -14.52
N THR A 67 -10.43 2.66 -15.40
CA THR A 67 -11.13 1.36 -15.28
C THR A 67 -10.50 0.51 -14.17
N PHE A 68 -9.30 0.92 -13.88
CA PHE A 68 -8.61 0.14 -12.82
C PHE A 68 -9.22 0.47 -11.45
N LYS A 69 -10.26 -0.39 -11.07
CA LYS A 69 -10.86 -0.17 -9.75
C LYS A 69 -10.24 -1.13 -8.73
N ARG A 70 -9.92 -0.49 -7.70
CA ARG A 70 -9.27 -1.28 -6.63
C ARG A 70 -10.24 -2.33 -6.08
N GLN A 71 -9.86 -3.57 -6.45
CA GLN A 71 -10.74 -4.64 -5.95
C GLN A 71 -10.20 -5.19 -4.62
N VAL A 72 -11.09 -5.59 -3.76
CA VAL A 72 -10.80 -6.19 -2.44
C VAL A 72 -9.91 -7.43 -2.62
N SER A 73 -9.89 -7.91 -3.94
CA SER A 73 -8.93 -9.02 -4.14
C SER A 73 -8.11 -8.79 -5.42
N MET A 74 -6.73 -8.87 -5.29
CA MET A 74 -5.78 -8.68 -6.40
C MET A 74 -5.74 -9.95 -7.26
N ASP A 75 -6.85 -10.24 -7.97
CA ASP A 75 -7.02 -11.47 -8.79
C ASP A 75 -6.35 -11.29 -10.17
N TYR A 76 -6.43 -12.36 -10.88
CA TYR A 76 -5.78 -12.38 -12.22
C TYR A 76 -6.11 -11.11 -13.01
N GLU A 77 -7.34 -10.69 -13.00
CA GLU A 77 -7.75 -9.51 -13.80
C GLU A 77 -7.06 -8.23 -13.30
N TYR A 78 -7.00 -8.15 -11.93
CA TYR A 78 -6.29 -6.99 -11.34
C TYR A 78 -4.86 -6.90 -11.86
N TRP A 79 -4.15 -8.02 -11.79
CA TRP A 79 -2.72 -7.97 -12.15
C TRP A 79 -2.56 -7.80 -13.67
N ASN A 80 -3.56 -8.25 -14.37
CA ASN A 80 -3.51 -8.03 -15.84
C ASN A 80 -3.66 -6.53 -16.16
N ASN A 81 -4.60 -5.95 -15.53
CA ASN A 81 -4.78 -4.51 -15.78
C ASN A 81 -3.57 -3.68 -15.31
N TYR A 82 -3.02 -4.15 -14.16
CA TYR A 82 -1.82 -3.42 -13.66
C TYR A 82 -0.65 -3.61 -14.62
N ALA A 83 -0.46 -4.80 -15.06
CA ALA A 83 0.65 -5.04 -16.02
C ALA A 83 0.46 -4.19 -17.27
N ASN A 84 -0.81 -4.04 -17.64
CA ASN A 84 -1.07 -3.20 -18.83
C ASN A 84 -0.72 -1.72 -18.56
N ILE A 85 -1.10 -1.23 -17.38
CA ILE A 85 -0.76 0.16 -17.05
C ILE A 85 0.76 0.35 -17.02
N ALA A 86 1.46 -0.61 -16.37
CA ALA A 86 2.94 -0.50 -16.31
C ALA A 86 3.55 -0.51 -17.72
N ARG A 87 3.02 -1.35 -18.55
CA ARG A 87 3.54 -1.41 -19.93
C ARG A 87 3.30 -0.08 -20.65
N LEU A 88 2.05 0.48 -20.52
CA LEU A 88 1.75 1.76 -21.19
C LEU A 88 2.64 2.89 -20.66
N GLN A 89 2.95 2.85 -19.32
CA GLN A 89 3.86 3.88 -18.77
C GLN A 89 5.29 3.73 -19.32
N GLN A 90 5.62 2.49 -19.38
CA GLN A 90 6.96 2.25 -19.96
C GLN A 90 7.03 2.79 -21.40
N GLU A 91 5.99 2.57 -22.17
CA GLU A 91 5.99 3.07 -23.57
C GLU A 91 5.95 4.60 -23.60
N GLN A 92 5.18 5.17 -22.71
CA GLN A 92 5.12 6.64 -22.64
C GLN A 92 6.51 7.24 -22.39
N SER A 93 7.30 6.66 -21.43
CA SER A 93 8.66 7.19 -21.15
C SER A 93 9.55 7.07 -22.40
N ARG A 94 9.33 6.07 -23.12
CA ARG A 94 10.16 5.90 -24.35
C ARG A 94 9.79 6.94 -25.40
N LEU A 95 8.48 7.17 -25.57
CA LEU A 95 8.04 8.15 -26.59
C LEU A 95 8.50 9.55 -26.22
N GLU A 96 8.47 9.82 -24.94
CA GLU A 96 8.94 11.15 -24.50
C GLU A 96 10.44 11.33 -24.77
N SER A 97 11.13 10.28 -24.52
CA SER A 97 12.58 10.37 -24.83
C SER A 97 12.82 10.59 -26.32
N GLN A 98 12.02 9.92 -27.12
CA GLN A 98 12.21 10.07 -28.58
C GLN A 98 11.77 11.47 -29.04
N ARG A 99 10.78 11.92 -28.54
CA ARG A 99 10.35 13.29 -28.85
C ARG A 99 11.44 14.32 -28.56
N GLU A 100 12.00 14.15 -27.40
CA GLU A 100 13.05 15.13 -27.03
C GLU A 100 14.29 14.97 -27.93
N LEU A 101 14.53 13.74 -28.22
CA LEU A 101 15.69 13.52 -29.11
C LEU A 101 15.45 14.18 -30.47
N GLU A 102 14.19 14.14 -30.96
CA GLU A 102 13.87 14.75 -32.27
C GLU A 102 13.96 16.28 -32.19
N MET A 103 13.48 16.77 -31.11
CA MET A 103 13.57 18.23 -30.92
C MET A 103 15.03 18.70 -30.92
N ARG A 104 15.86 17.89 -30.36
CA ARG A 104 17.28 18.33 -30.29
C ARG A 104 17.96 18.16 -31.65
N PHE A 105 17.53 17.15 -32.36
CA PHE A 105 18.12 17.02 -33.71
C PHE A 105 17.73 18.22 -34.58
N GLN A 106 16.51 18.66 -34.39
CA GLN A 106 16.08 19.83 -35.18
C GLN A 106 16.87 21.09 -34.80
N GLU A 107 17.42 21.03 -33.62
CA GLU A 107 18.22 22.20 -33.17
C GLU A 107 19.70 22.01 -33.51
N GLY A 108 20.01 20.87 -34.19
CA GLY A 108 21.39 20.62 -34.65
C GLY A 108 22.24 19.96 -33.56
N GLU A 109 21.66 19.54 -32.45
CA GLU A 109 22.45 18.87 -31.38
C GLU A 109 22.54 17.37 -31.65
N GLY A 110 23.74 16.85 -31.28
CA GLY A 110 23.95 15.41 -31.47
C GLY A 110 23.19 14.57 -30.44
N ALA A 111 22.90 13.31 -30.73
CA ALA A 111 22.19 12.34 -29.86
C ALA A 111 22.97 12.09 -28.56
N SER A 112 24.25 12.22 -28.69
CA SER A 112 25.09 11.95 -27.51
C SER A 112 24.88 13.01 -26.42
N ASP A 113 24.58 14.17 -26.85
CA ASP A 113 24.35 15.26 -25.86
C ASP A 113 23.06 15.01 -25.07
N TRP A 114 22.07 14.35 -25.64
CA TRP A 114 20.79 14.08 -24.94
C TRP A 114 20.97 12.98 -23.88
N TYR A 115 21.72 12.02 -24.22
CA TYR A 115 21.81 10.90 -23.26
C TYR A 115 22.68 11.28 -22.06
N GLU A 116 23.45 12.35 -22.24
CA GLU A 116 24.24 12.79 -21.06
C GLU A 116 23.44 13.80 -20.23
N ASP A 117 22.28 14.12 -20.71
CA ASP A 117 21.43 15.09 -20.00
C ASP A 117 20.70 14.41 -18.82
N PRO A 118 20.58 15.14 -17.69
CA PRO A 118 19.91 14.58 -16.49
C PRO A 118 18.45 14.19 -16.81
N GLU A 119 17.84 14.84 -17.70
CA GLU A 119 16.45 14.48 -18.05
C GLU A 119 16.38 13.11 -18.75
N ALA A 120 17.31 12.87 -19.66
CA ALA A 120 17.35 11.55 -20.31
C ALA A 120 17.57 10.42 -19.30
N GLU A 121 18.45 10.73 -18.36
CA GLU A 121 18.69 9.71 -17.32
C GLU A 121 17.41 9.45 -16.51
N LYS A 122 16.72 10.49 -16.20
CA LYS A 122 15.45 10.32 -15.46
C LYS A 122 14.46 9.45 -16.25
N LEU A 123 14.29 9.71 -17.55
CA LEU A 123 13.34 8.92 -18.36
C LEU A 123 13.79 7.47 -18.49
N LYS A 124 15.09 7.32 -18.60
CA LYS A 124 15.61 5.93 -18.65
C LYS A 124 15.32 5.19 -17.32
N ARG A 125 15.56 5.87 -16.33
CA ARG A 125 15.28 5.22 -15.03
C ARG A 125 13.79 4.86 -14.92
N GLU A 126 12.95 5.84 -15.32
CA GLU A 126 11.51 5.53 -15.27
C GLU A 126 11.18 4.31 -16.16
N HIS A 127 11.75 4.31 -17.40
CA HIS A 127 11.54 3.16 -18.29
C HIS A 127 11.99 1.84 -17.64
N ASP A 128 13.15 1.83 -17.14
CA ASP A 128 13.66 0.58 -16.52
C ASP A 128 12.79 0.16 -15.33
N THR A 129 12.36 1.16 -14.59
CA THR A 129 11.56 0.82 -13.39
C THR A 129 10.22 0.20 -13.81
N TRP A 130 9.60 0.79 -14.77
CA TRP A 130 8.30 0.25 -15.16
C TRP A 130 8.46 -1.09 -15.91
N GLY A 131 9.56 -1.18 -16.62
CA GLY A 131 9.87 -2.51 -17.24
C GLY A 131 9.98 -3.62 -16.20
N GLN A 132 10.69 -3.32 -15.22
CA GLN A 132 10.83 -4.35 -14.16
C GLN A 132 9.48 -4.65 -13.50
N LEU A 133 8.73 -3.59 -13.28
CA LEU A 133 7.42 -3.79 -12.63
C LEU A 133 6.48 -4.61 -13.54
N SER A 134 6.51 -4.26 -14.79
CA SER A 134 5.67 -5.02 -15.74
C SER A 134 6.05 -6.51 -15.75
N SER A 135 7.34 -6.75 -15.78
CA SER A 135 7.80 -8.14 -15.76
C SER A 135 7.36 -8.88 -14.49
N ILE A 136 7.49 -8.12 -13.40
CA ILE A 136 7.10 -8.74 -12.10
C ILE A 136 5.59 -9.05 -12.13
N MET A 137 4.86 -8.16 -12.69
CA MET A 137 3.39 -8.36 -12.66
C MET A 137 3.01 -9.49 -13.63
N GLN A 138 3.67 -9.54 -14.75
CA GLN A 138 3.37 -10.64 -15.70
C GLN A 138 3.69 -12.01 -15.09
N LYS A 139 4.82 -12.02 -14.47
CA LYS A 139 5.16 -13.30 -13.82
C LYS A 139 4.10 -13.68 -12.78
N HIS A 140 3.67 -12.60 -12.14
CA HIS A 140 2.64 -12.88 -11.13
C HIS A 140 1.35 -13.37 -11.78
N ARG A 141 1.04 -12.75 -12.75
CA ARG A 141 -0.16 -13.17 -13.50
C ARG A 141 -0.07 -14.63 -13.92
N LEU A 142 1.02 -14.97 -14.47
CA LEU A 142 1.18 -16.36 -14.96
C LEU A 142 1.13 -17.35 -13.80
N ARG A 143 1.60 -16.83 -12.73
CA ARG A 143 1.56 -17.74 -11.56
C ARG A 143 0.12 -17.94 -11.08
N LEU A 144 -0.62 -16.88 -11.17
CA LEU A 144 -2.01 -17.00 -10.70
C LEU A 144 -2.84 -17.85 -11.68
N GLN A 145 -2.48 -17.73 -12.99
CA GLN A 145 -3.22 -18.49 -14.01
C GLN A 145 -2.96 -19.99 -13.89
N ASN A 146 -1.71 -20.27 -13.47
CA ASN A 146 -1.34 -21.70 -13.44
C ASN A 146 -1.66 -22.29 -12.07
N ARG A 147 -2.45 -21.57 -11.33
CA ARG A 147 -2.68 -22.03 -9.93
C ARG A 147 -4.01 -22.79 -9.87
N PHE A 148 -4.14 -24.07 -9.94
CA PHE A 148 -5.31 -24.88 -9.51
C PHE A 148 -5.70 -24.56 -8.07
N GLU A 149 -6.88 -23.87 -7.74
CA GLU A 149 -7.61 -23.50 -6.49
C GLU A 149 -7.00 -24.15 -5.26
N LYS A 150 -5.73 -23.98 -4.98
CA LYS A 150 -5.15 -24.52 -3.73
C LYS A 150 -5.61 -23.68 -2.53
N SER A 151 -6.03 -24.22 -1.33
CA SER A 151 -6.36 -23.87 0.06
C SER A 151 -5.74 -22.54 0.48
N ARG A 152 -4.70 -22.04 -0.19
CA ARG A 152 -4.00 -20.76 0.07
C ARG A 152 -4.78 -19.59 -0.52
N GLU A 153 -5.51 -19.75 -1.66
CA GLU A 153 -6.36 -18.74 -2.31
C GLU A 153 -7.69 -18.55 -1.54
N SER A 154 -8.11 -19.63 -0.89
CA SER A 154 -9.35 -19.52 -0.11
C SER A 154 -9.11 -18.76 1.21
N PHE A 155 -7.85 -18.88 1.76
CA PHE A 155 -7.53 -18.13 2.99
C PHE A 155 -7.35 -16.65 2.67
N LEU A 156 -6.69 -16.42 1.52
CA LEU A 156 -6.44 -15.00 1.17
C LEU A 156 -7.71 -14.34 0.65
N ARG A 157 -8.45 -15.11 -0.08
CA ARG A 157 -9.74 -14.59 -0.54
C ARG A 157 -10.69 -14.36 0.65
N LEU A 158 -10.61 -15.12 1.66
CA LEU A 158 -11.46 -14.94 2.86
C LEU A 158 -10.91 -13.84 3.78
N PHE A 159 -9.60 -13.78 3.73
CA PHE A 159 -8.97 -12.81 4.65
C PHE A 159 -8.89 -11.43 3.99
N ALA A 160 -8.60 -11.45 2.69
CA ALA A 160 -8.38 -10.15 2.02
C ALA A 160 -9.71 -9.61 1.47
N THR A 161 -10.67 -10.51 1.19
CA THR A 161 -11.92 -10.04 0.57
C THR A 161 -13.04 -9.93 1.62
N SER A 162 -12.76 -10.54 2.86
CA SER A 162 -13.89 -10.50 3.82
C SER A 162 -13.74 -9.28 4.76
N THR A 163 -14.71 -8.40 4.75
CA THR A 163 -14.85 -7.27 5.70
C THR A 163 -14.41 -7.67 7.11
N MET A 164 -14.36 -9.02 7.40
CA MET A 164 -14.04 -9.54 8.75
C MET A 164 -12.53 -9.70 8.92
N GLY A 165 -11.78 -10.01 7.83
CA GLY A 165 -10.34 -10.34 7.91
C GLY A 165 -9.47 -9.08 7.99
N LEU A 166 -10.03 -7.90 7.58
CA LEU A 166 -9.14 -6.71 7.59
C LEU A 166 -9.82 -5.57 8.35
N ASN A 167 -10.89 -6.03 9.09
CA ASN A 167 -11.63 -5.03 9.88
C ASN A 167 -12.18 -3.90 9.00
N LEU A 168 -12.41 -4.18 7.66
CA LEU A 168 -12.92 -3.15 6.74
C LEU A 168 -14.44 -3.02 6.88
N GLY A 169 -15.02 -3.80 7.88
CA GLY A 169 -16.49 -3.73 7.96
C GLY A 169 -16.95 -2.56 8.83
N GLY A 170 -17.44 -1.41 8.17
CA GLY A 170 -18.25 -0.31 8.72
C GLY A 170 -19.02 -0.71 9.98
N LYS A 171 -19.16 0.27 10.92
CA LYS A 171 -19.95 0.36 12.18
C LYS A 171 -21.29 -0.35 12.04
N GLY A 172 -21.28 -1.82 11.84
CA GLY A 172 -22.63 -2.41 12.01
C GLY A 172 -22.67 -3.83 11.48
N THR A 173 -21.49 -4.47 11.07
CA THR A 173 -21.68 -5.87 10.60
C THR A 173 -21.17 -6.83 11.69
N THR A 174 -22.02 -7.26 12.68
CA THR A 174 -21.94 -8.27 13.78
C THR A 174 -21.45 -9.61 13.23
N THR A 175 -20.78 -9.64 12.02
CA THR A 175 -20.40 -10.99 11.57
C THR A 175 -19.05 -11.41 12.15
N GLY A 176 -18.85 -11.37 13.57
CA GLY A 176 -17.69 -11.91 14.31
C GLY A 176 -18.15 -12.51 15.65
N ASN A 177 -17.38 -13.54 16.24
CA ASN A 177 -17.46 -14.26 17.53
C ASN A 177 -18.35 -13.54 18.54
N GLY A 178 -19.65 -12.96 18.18
CA GLY A 178 -20.55 -12.45 19.24
C GLY A 178 -19.86 -11.45 20.16
N ARG A 179 -20.70 -10.69 20.98
CA ARG A 179 -20.25 -9.69 21.96
C ARG A 179 -19.17 -10.27 22.89
N ARG A 180 -18.04 -9.55 22.93
CA ARG A 180 -16.90 -9.93 23.78
C ARG A 180 -17.34 -10.12 25.24
N ASP A 181 -16.86 -11.28 25.79
CA ASP A 181 -17.09 -11.48 27.24
C ASP A 181 -16.41 -10.37 28.08
N SER A 182 -17.25 -9.52 28.69
CA SER A 182 -16.74 -8.33 29.41
C SER A 182 -15.78 -8.73 30.54
N LYS A 183 -16.02 -9.94 31.06
CA LYS A 183 -15.14 -10.36 32.19
C LYS A 183 -13.73 -10.69 31.68
N VAL A 184 -13.66 -11.31 30.53
CA VAL A 184 -12.33 -11.69 29.98
C VAL A 184 -11.58 -10.41 29.57
N GLN A 185 -12.31 -9.47 29.04
CA GLN A 185 -11.66 -8.21 28.63
C GLN A 185 -11.14 -7.44 29.85
N SER A 186 -11.98 -7.48 30.86
CA SER A 186 -11.54 -6.78 32.09
C SER A 186 -10.29 -7.44 32.68
N ARG A 187 -10.31 -8.74 32.65
CA ARG A 187 -9.12 -9.43 33.18
C ARG A 187 -7.89 -9.15 32.31
N PHE A 188 -8.08 -9.14 31.01
CA PHE A 188 -6.98 -8.81 30.07
C PHE A 188 -6.39 -7.44 30.40
N VAL A 189 -7.25 -6.48 30.63
CA VAL A 189 -6.76 -5.11 30.91
C VAL A 189 -6.04 -5.09 32.26
N LYS A 190 -6.61 -5.78 33.23
CA LYS A 190 -5.96 -5.83 34.55
C LYS A 190 -4.56 -6.45 34.47
N ASP A 191 -4.50 -7.55 33.72
CA ASP A 191 -3.16 -8.19 33.59
C ASP A 191 -2.17 -7.24 32.89
N MET A 192 -2.62 -6.51 31.91
CA MET A 192 -1.71 -5.58 31.21
C MET A 192 -1.24 -4.48 32.17
N VAL A 193 -2.18 -3.95 33.00
CA VAL A 193 -1.80 -2.87 33.95
C VAL A 193 -0.71 -3.38 34.89
N GLN A 194 -0.87 -4.61 35.28
CA GLN A 194 0.13 -5.17 36.22
C GLN A 194 1.52 -5.23 35.58
N LEU A 195 1.58 -5.50 34.29
CA LEU A 195 2.90 -5.70 33.67
C LEU A 195 3.44 -4.40 33.08
N TYR A 196 2.53 -3.56 32.53
CA TYR A 196 3.02 -2.38 31.79
C TYR A 196 3.13 -1.18 32.74
N CYS A 197 2.50 -1.24 33.82
CA CYS A 197 2.46 -0.03 34.67
C CYS A 197 2.86 -0.40 36.10
N PRO A 198 4.21 -0.76 36.15
CA PRO A 198 4.63 -1.10 37.52
C PRO A 198 4.71 0.15 38.41
N ASN A 199 3.94 0.16 39.50
CA ASN A 199 4.00 1.27 40.49
C ASN A 199 3.03 2.39 40.10
N GLN A 200 1.93 1.92 39.60
CA GLN A 200 0.92 2.91 39.17
C GLN A 200 0.62 3.91 40.29
N LYS A 201 1.19 5.14 40.10
CA LYS A 201 1.06 6.20 41.12
C LYS A 201 -0.40 6.63 41.27
N TYR A 202 -1.23 6.40 40.13
CA TYR A 202 -2.66 6.81 40.14
C TYR A 202 -3.54 5.66 39.62
N THR A 203 -4.50 5.23 40.40
CA THR A 203 -5.32 4.03 40.14
C THR A 203 -6.11 4.19 38.83
N ASN A 204 -6.07 5.40 38.21
CA ASN A 204 -6.92 5.50 36.99
C ASN A 204 -6.09 5.91 35.77
N PHE A 205 -4.82 5.68 35.93
CA PHE A 205 -4.01 6.08 34.76
C PHE A 205 -3.24 4.86 34.23
N LYS A 206 -3.13 4.90 32.92
CA LYS A 206 -2.32 3.83 32.28
C LYS A 206 -1.19 4.44 31.45
N TRP A 207 -0.01 3.67 31.51
CA TRP A 207 1.16 4.17 30.75
C TRP A 207 1.01 3.81 29.26
N GLU A 208 1.01 4.81 28.36
CA GLU A 208 0.96 4.60 26.90
C GLU A 208 2.37 4.74 26.29
N PRO A 209 2.94 3.67 25.77
CA PRO A 209 4.37 3.59 25.40
C PRO A 209 4.69 4.43 24.17
N VAL A 210 3.74 4.74 23.33
CA VAL A 210 4.10 5.47 22.09
C VAL A 210 4.35 6.95 22.40
N MET A 211 3.51 7.49 23.27
CA MET A 211 3.72 8.92 23.62
C MET A 211 4.65 9.04 24.83
N GLY A 212 4.76 7.91 25.52
CA GLY A 212 5.65 7.92 26.72
C GLY A 212 5.07 8.75 27.85
N CYS A 213 3.70 8.67 28.11
CA CYS A 213 3.13 9.46 29.22
C CYS A 213 1.94 8.68 29.81
N TRP A 214 1.53 9.11 31.05
CA TRP A 214 0.37 8.48 31.72
C TRP A 214 -0.93 9.09 31.20
N LEU A 215 -1.86 8.15 30.82
CA LEU A 215 -3.16 8.64 30.32
C LEU A 215 -4.28 8.07 31.20
N SER A 216 -5.34 8.92 31.31
CA SER A 216 -6.49 8.42 32.11
C SER A 216 -7.15 7.21 31.45
N ASP A 217 -7.92 6.48 32.15
CA ASP A 217 -8.56 5.24 31.64
C ASP A 217 -9.47 5.56 30.45
N LYS A 218 -9.96 6.80 30.43
CA LYS A 218 -10.88 7.16 29.32
C LYS A 218 -10.11 7.46 28.03
N GLN A 219 -8.88 7.74 28.22
CA GLN A 219 -8.15 8.20 27.03
C GLN A 219 -7.19 7.10 26.54
N CYS A 220 -7.08 6.06 27.35
CA CYS A 220 -6.10 5.01 26.98
C CYS A 220 -6.85 3.68 26.85
N ASN A 221 -6.59 3.11 25.67
CA ASN A 221 -7.26 1.82 25.40
C ASN A 221 -6.26 0.66 25.35
N ALA A 222 -6.80 -0.48 25.88
CA ALA A 222 -5.99 -1.71 25.68
C ALA A 222 -6.26 -2.30 24.29
N ALA A 223 -5.29 -2.00 23.42
CA ALA A 223 -5.48 -2.42 22.01
C ALA A 223 -4.88 -3.82 21.78
N HIS A 224 -5.74 -4.66 21.07
CA HIS A 224 -5.20 -5.97 20.66
C HIS A 224 -4.31 -5.79 19.41
N LEU A 225 -3.18 -6.44 19.47
CA LEU A 225 -2.32 -6.38 18.27
C LEU A 225 -2.78 -7.41 17.24
N PHE A 226 -3.26 -8.54 17.67
CA PHE A 226 -4.01 -9.45 16.80
C PHE A 226 -5.51 -9.36 17.17
N PRO A 227 -6.27 -9.10 16.20
CA PRO A 227 -7.68 -8.79 16.48
C PRO A 227 -8.45 -10.03 16.96
N VAL A 228 -9.34 -9.77 17.85
CA VAL A 228 -10.14 -10.84 18.47
C VAL A 228 -11.02 -11.51 17.41
N LYS A 229 -11.41 -10.67 16.47
CA LYS A 229 -12.34 -11.21 15.45
C LYS A 229 -11.65 -12.29 14.60
N GLN A 230 -10.31 -12.26 14.76
CA GLN A 230 -9.61 -13.23 13.91
C GLN A 230 -8.97 -14.33 14.77
N SER A 231 -9.53 -14.46 15.90
CA SER A 231 -8.85 -15.33 16.90
C SER A 231 -8.89 -16.79 16.43
N PHE A 232 -9.86 -17.15 15.59
CA PHE A 232 -9.98 -18.57 15.18
C PHE A 232 -8.80 -18.98 14.28
N TRP A 233 -8.07 -17.92 13.78
CA TRP A 233 -6.97 -18.28 12.86
C TRP A 233 -5.62 -18.16 13.56
N MET A 234 -5.70 -17.83 14.81
CA MET A 234 -4.42 -17.49 15.48
C MET A 234 -3.52 -18.72 15.51
N ASP A 235 -4.08 -19.91 15.84
CA ASP A 235 -3.21 -21.10 15.91
C ASP A 235 -2.71 -21.50 14.52
N GLU A 236 -3.58 -21.33 13.61
CA GLU A 236 -3.16 -21.67 12.24
C GLU A 236 -2.05 -20.72 11.74
N ILE A 237 -2.14 -19.49 12.20
CA ILE A 237 -1.18 -18.50 11.65
C ILE A 237 0.12 -18.57 12.45
N PHE A 238 -0.06 -18.73 13.80
CA PHE A 238 1.17 -18.52 14.60
C PHE A 238 1.58 -19.86 15.22
N GLY A 239 0.79 -20.95 14.93
CA GLY A 239 1.12 -22.27 15.52
C GLY A 239 0.23 -22.59 16.73
N LYS A 240 0.24 -23.96 17.07
CA LYS A 240 -0.64 -24.45 18.17
C LYS A 240 -0.32 -23.74 19.48
N GLY A 241 -1.45 -23.26 20.22
CA GLY A 241 -1.28 -22.63 21.55
C GLY A 241 -1.35 -21.09 21.46
N ALA A 242 -1.24 -20.63 20.23
CA ALA A 242 -1.24 -19.15 20.09
C ALA A 242 -2.58 -18.56 20.56
N SER A 243 -3.57 -19.27 20.37
CA SER A 243 -4.91 -18.74 20.74
C SER A 243 -4.99 -18.52 22.25
N ASN A 244 -4.14 -19.21 23.04
CA ASN A 244 -4.16 -18.98 24.51
C ASN A 244 -3.61 -17.59 24.88
N GLU A 245 -3.08 -16.98 23.83
CA GLU A 245 -2.45 -15.68 24.14
C GLU A 245 -3.37 -14.55 23.66
N LEU A 246 -4.53 -14.92 23.20
CA LEU A 246 -5.40 -13.89 22.61
C LEU A 246 -5.69 -12.79 23.65
N PHE A 247 -5.90 -13.12 24.88
CA PHE A 247 -6.22 -12.08 25.88
C PHE A 247 -5.07 -11.97 26.89
N SER A 248 -3.92 -12.24 26.36
CA SER A 248 -2.73 -12.08 27.21
C SER A 248 -2.09 -10.71 26.94
N PRO A 249 -1.33 -10.18 27.97
CA PRO A 249 -0.66 -8.90 27.77
C PRO A 249 0.34 -8.93 26.62
N ARG A 250 0.68 -10.14 26.19
CA ARG A 250 1.65 -10.26 25.08
C ARG A 250 1.00 -9.86 23.75
N ASN A 251 -0.33 -9.89 23.63
CA ASN A 251 -1.05 -9.50 22.40
C ASN A 251 -1.70 -8.13 22.57
N GLY A 252 -1.22 -7.39 23.58
CA GLY A 252 -1.91 -6.09 23.80
C GLY A 252 -0.88 -4.98 24.03
N ILE A 253 -1.37 -3.75 23.70
CA ILE A 253 -0.56 -2.55 24.00
C ILE A 253 -1.53 -1.39 24.30
N PHE A 254 -1.12 -0.55 25.32
CA PHE A 254 -1.99 0.60 25.62
C PHE A 254 -1.75 1.74 24.62
N LEU A 255 -2.90 2.19 24.09
CA LEU A 255 -2.73 3.26 23.09
C LEU A 255 -3.83 4.31 23.30
N GLU A 256 -3.45 5.49 22.92
CA GLU A 256 -4.47 6.54 22.82
C GLU A 256 -5.40 6.28 21.63
N GLU A 257 -6.69 6.69 21.81
CA GLU A 257 -7.74 6.31 20.85
C GLU A 257 -7.36 6.71 19.42
N ALA A 258 -6.82 7.88 19.25
CA ALA A 258 -6.48 8.32 17.87
C ALA A 258 -5.33 7.48 17.30
N ILE A 259 -4.37 7.16 18.15
CA ILE A 259 -3.23 6.34 17.64
C ILE A 259 -3.73 4.92 17.34
N LYS A 260 -4.56 4.45 18.22
CA LYS A 260 -5.11 3.10 17.97
C LYS A 260 -5.87 3.07 16.63
N LYS A 261 -6.73 4.05 16.43
CA LYS A 261 -7.49 4.11 15.17
C LYS A 261 -6.56 4.19 13.95
N ALA A 262 -5.56 5.04 14.14
CA ALA A 262 -4.62 5.14 13.00
C ALA A 262 -3.91 3.81 12.73
N LEU A 263 -3.56 3.13 13.82
CA LEU A 263 -2.91 1.81 13.63
C LEU A 263 -3.89 0.83 12.98
N ASP A 264 -5.19 0.83 13.35
CA ASP A 264 -6.19 -0.10 12.80
C ASP A 264 -6.48 0.20 11.33
N GLN A 265 -6.21 1.49 10.96
CA GLN A 265 -6.53 1.87 9.56
C GLN A 265 -5.28 1.75 8.68
N GLY A 266 -4.25 1.28 9.28
CA GLY A 266 -3.02 1.05 8.49
C GLY A 266 -2.29 2.34 8.16
N LYS A 267 -2.56 3.42 8.85
CA LYS A 267 -1.87 4.70 8.56
C LYS A 267 -0.53 4.77 9.27
N VAL A 268 -0.44 4.01 10.36
CA VAL A 268 0.84 3.99 11.09
C VAL A 268 1.20 2.54 11.39
N ALA A 269 2.47 2.38 11.86
CA ALA A 269 2.89 1.01 12.21
C ALA A 269 3.95 1.07 13.32
N ILE A 270 3.99 -0.06 14.05
CA ILE A 270 5.08 -0.23 15.04
C ILE A 270 6.09 -1.24 14.45
N VAL A 271 7.36 -0.73 14.49
CA VAL A 271 8.39 -1.61 13.88
C VAL A 271 9.58 -1.73 14.85
N PRO A 272 10.45 -2.68 14.58
CA PRO A 272 11.66 -2.78 15.41
C PRO A 272 12.48 -1.48 15.37
N ASP A 273 12.99 -1.17 16.51
CA ASP A 273 13.82 0.06 16.56
C ASP A 273 15.25 -0.26 16.09
N ILE A 274 15.38 -0.47 14.82
CA ILE A 274 16.68 -0.75 14.19
C ILE A 274 16.84 0.18 12.98
N ASP A 275 18.00 0.83 12.95
CA ASP A 275 18.26 1.68 11.77
C ASP A 275 18.53 0.81 10.52
N LEU A 276 17.47 0.81 9.68
CA LEU A 276 17.66 -0.13 8.54
C LEU A 276 17.79 0.64 7.23
N ASP A 277 17.86 2.02 7.39
CA ASP A 277 18.08 2.79 6.16
C ASP A 277 19.57 2.74 5.73
N PRO A 278 19.64 2.52 4.34
CA PRO A 278 21.03 2.50 3.90
C PRO A 278 21.79 3.79 4.29
N LYS A 279 23.01 3.59 4.70
CA LYS A 279 23.81 4.78 5.08
C LYS A 279 24.00 5.71 3.87
N ASP A 280 24.09 5.00 2.71
CA ASP A 280 24.20 5.78 1.46
C ASP A 280 23.08 5.35 0.49
N PRO A 281 22.13 6.28 0.31
CA PRO A 281 20.99 5.94 -0.55
C PRO A 281 21.43 5.63 -1.99
N GLU A 282 22.58 6.18 -2.44
CA GLU A 282 23.04 5.92 -3.83
C GLU A 282 23.69 4.55 -3.96
N LEU A 283 24.10 4.01 -2.77
CA LEU A 283 24.68 2.65 -2.81
C LEU A 283 24.07 1.80 -1.69
N PRO A 284 22.86 1.40 -1.80
CA PRO A 284 22.08 0.75 -0.75
C PRO A 284 22.59 -0.67 -0.44
N LEU A 285 23.49 -1.17 -1.34
CA LEU A 285 23.91 -2.57 -1.11
C LEU A 285 25.23 -2.60 -0.33
N LEU A 286 25.80 -1.41 -0.17
CA LEU A 286 27.15 -1.38 0.45
C LEU A 286 27.07 -1.80 1.92
N ASP A 287 25.94 -1.45 2.55
CA ASP A 287 25.93 -1.79 4.00
C ASP A 287 24.86 -2.85 4.28
N GLN A 288 24.50 -3.61 3.29
CA GLN A 288 23.42 -4.61 3.44
C GLN A 288 23.78 -5.64 4.51
N GLN A 289 25.02 -6.14 4.48
CA GLN A 289 25.40 -7.18 5.48
C GLN A 289 25.35 -6.63 6.90
N GLU A 290 25.80 -5.40 7.05
CA GLU A 290 25.75 -4.79 8.40
C GLU A 290 24.29 -4.65 8.87
N ARG A 291 23.43 -4.31 7.98
CA ARG A 291 22.00 -4.18 8.38
C ARG A 291 21.42 -5.53 8.77
N VAL A 292 21.73 -6.53 8.01
CA VAL A 292 21.26 -7.88 8.37
C VAL A 292 21.78 -8.28 9.76
N LYS A 293 23.04 -7.94 10.01
CA LYS A 293 23.60 -8.26 11.33
C LYS A 293 22.84 -7.51 12.45
N ARG A 294 22.53 -6.27 12.24
CA ARG A 294 21.78 -5.51 13.28
C ARG A 294 20.40 -6.12 13.51
N ALA A 295 19.76 -6.50 12.41
CA ALA A 295 18.43 -7.15 12.57
C ALA A 295 18.56 -8.44 13.39
N LYS A 296 19.59 -9.21 13.12
CA LYS A 296 19.78 -10.46 13.90
C LYS A 296 20.06 -10.16 15.38
N GLN A 297 20.82 -9.09 15.54
CA GLN A 297 21.10 -8.73 16.95
C GLN A 297 19.82 -8.32 17.67
N TRP A 298 19.05 -7.57 16.96
CA TRP A 298 17.77 -7.16 17.59
C TRP A 298 16.92 -8.40 17.90
N GLU A 299 16.93 -9.29 17.00
CA GLU A 299 16.12 -10.52 17.16
C GLU A 299 16.61 -11.35 18.36
N ASN A 300 17.90 -11.35 18.54
CA ASN A 300 18.44 -12.21 19.61
C ASN A 300 18.50 -11.47 20.94
N ALA A 301 18.09 -10.17 20.86
CA ALA A 301 18.14 -9.42 22.11
C ALA A 301 17.05 -9.91 23.09
N PRO A 302 17.40 -9.93 24.36
CA PRO A 302 16.43 -10.40 25.36
C PRO A 302 15.21 -9.47 25.45
N VAL A 303 15.52 -8.20 25.20
CA VAL A 303 14.39 -7.24 25.20
C VAL A 303 14.31 -6.58 23.82
N LYS A 304 13.04 -6.69 23.32
CA LYS A 304 12.87 -6.14 21.94
C LYS A 304 12.38 -4.69 22.00
N GLU A 305 13.15 -3.81 21.31
CA GLU A 305 12.73 -2.39 21.31
C GLU A 305 12.07 -2.03 19.98
N TYR A 306 11.02 -1.12 20.16
CA TYR A 306 10.21 -0.80 18.95
C TYR A 306 10.18 0.72 18.75
N LYS A 307 9.80 1.08 17.51
CA LYS A 307 9.57 2.51 17.23
C LYS A 307 8.30 2.67 16.39
N PHE A 308 7.83 3.89 16.38
CA PHE A 308 6.55 4.22 15.72
C PHE A 308 6.85 4.89 14.37
N VAL A 309 6.12 4.34 13.28
CA VAL A 309 6.43 4.95 11.96
C VAL A 309 5.10 5.28 11.28
N ILE A 310 5.20 6.34 10.46
CA ILE A 310 3.99 6.78 9.73
C ILE A 310 4.09 6.26 8.28
N LEU A 311 3.04 5.54 7.94
CA LEU A 311 3.06 4.96 6.58
C LEU A 311 2.41 5.90 5.58
N LYS A 312 1.42 6.68 6.04
CA LYS A 312 0.75 7.64 5.15
C LYS A 312 0.95 9.07 5.68
N LYS A 313 2.03 9.68 5.13
CA LYS A 313 2.46 10.98 5.73
C LYS A 313 1.55 12.11 5.25
N ASN A 314 0.86 11.89 4.12
CA ASN A 314 0.08 13.01 3.56
C ASN A 314 -1.38 12.96 4.04
N ASP A 315 -1.66 12.11 4.96
CA ASP A 315 -3.05 12.03 5.46
C ASP A 315 -3.36 13.21 6.39
N LYS A 316 -4.51 13.88 6.10
CA LYS A 316 -4.88 15.11 6.84
C LYS A 316 -5.09 14.81 8.34
N LYS A 317 -5.59 13.65 8.62
CA LYS A 317 -5.86 13.30 10.03
C LYS A 317 -4.56 13.10 10.82
N ILE A 318 -3.52 12.72 10.10
CA ILE A 318 -2.21 12.56 10.77
C ILE A 318 -1.59 13.92 11.05
N LYS A 319 -1.88 14.92 10.16
CA LYS A 319 -1.20 16.23 10.29
C LYS A 319 -2.03 17.19 11.15
N THR A 320 -3.34 16.80 11.29
CA THR A 320 -4.18 17.78 11.99
C THR A 320 -4.00 17.64 13.50
N ASP A 321 -3.89 18.83 14.22
CA ASP A 321 -3.73 18.88 15.69
C ASP A 321 -4.81 18.04 16.39
N THR A 322 -4.33 16.83 16.65
CA THR A 322 -5.22 15.98 17.48
C THR A 322 -5.22 16.44 18.94
N TYR A 323 -6.45 16.42 19.61
CA TYR A 323 -6.63 16.65 21.06
C TYR A 323 -5.50 16.01 21.88
N LEU A 324 -4.31 15.81 21.17
CA LEU A 324 -3.25 15.19 21.98
C LEU A 324 -2.54 16.22 22.85
N ALA A 325 -2.61 17.55 22.56
CA ALA A 325 -1.92 18.68 23.22
C ALA A 325 -2.54 18.94 24.59
N GLY A 326 -3.59 18.17 24.96
CA GLY A 326 -4.27 18.39 26.26
C GLY A 326 -4.06 17.21 27.22
N LEU A 327 -3.15 16.32 26.77
CA LEU A 327 -3.09 15.10 27.60
C LEU A 327 -1.82 15.12 28.45
N GLY A 328 -1.22 16.47 28.51
CA GLY A 328 -0.05 16.54 29.42
C GLY A 328 1.20 15.89 28.81
N CYS A 329 1.06 15.58 27.45
CA CYS A 329 2.23 14.98 26.77
C CYS A 329 2.84 16.02 25.81
N ASP A 330 4.16 15.87 25.55
CA ASP A 330 4.89 16.82 24.67
C ASP A 330 4.60 16.51 23.20
N VAL A 331 3.37 15.91 22.93
CA VAL A 331 3.10 15.58 21.53
C VAL A 331 1.73 16.19 21.15
N SER A 332 1.79 16.95 20.02
CA SER A 332 0.52 17.63 19.65
C SER A 332 -0.14 16.93 18.45
N THR A 333 0.69 16.23 17.66
CA THR A 333 0.07 15.53 16.51
C THR A 333 0.70 14.14 16.37
N ILE A 334 -0.05 13.27 15.58
CA ILE A 334 0.47 11.90 15.35
C ILE A 334 1.73 11.98 14.47
N ALA A 335 1.82 12.98 13.66
CA ALA A 335 2.98 13.12 12.74
C ALA A 335 4.28 13.26 13.55
N GLU A 336 4.19 13.84 14.75
CA GLU A 336 5.42 14.08 15.54
C GLU A 336 5.95 12.78 16.13
N LEU A 337 5.08 11.77 15.97
CA LEU A 337 5.49 10.50 16.61
C LEU A 337 6.31 9.65 15.64
N ASP A 338 6.48 10.13 14.40
CA ASP A 338 7.23 9.31 13.42
C ASP A 338 8.69 9.11 13.88
N GLY A 339 9.05 7.82 13.91
CA GLY A 339 10.45 7.48 14.28
C GLY A 339 10.66 7.47 15.79
N ARG A 340 9.72 7.83 16.52
CA ARG A 340 9.93 7.87 17.98
C ARG A 340 9.97 6.46 18.58
N LYS A 341 10.88 6.29 19.56
CA LYS A 341 11.00 4.98 20.24
C LYS A 341 9.89 4.81 21.29
N LEU A 342 9.33 3.60 21.24
CA LEU A 342 8.34 3.36 22.30
C LEU A 342 9.03 3.25 23.67
N VAL A 343 8.35 3.82 24.66
CA VAL A 343 9.00 3.86 25.99
C VAL A 343 8.18 2.97 26.94
N PHE A 344 8.84 1.84 27.36
CA PHE A 344 8.16 0.93 28.31
C PHE A 344 8.75 1.13 29.72
N LEU A 345 7.91 0.94 30.72
CA LEU A 345 8.40 1.19 32.11
C LEU A 345 9.09 -0.06 32.65
N THR A 346 8.85 -1.20 31.97
CA THR A 346 9.52 -2.46 32.38
C THR A 346 10.15 -3.12 31.16
N ASP A 347 10.76 -4.36 31.48
CA ASP A 347 11.38 -5.08 30.33
C ASP A 347 10.32 -5.88 29.57
N PHE A 348 9.12 -5.83 30.05
CA PHE A 348 8.06 -6.58 29.35
C PHE A 348 7.71 -5.91 28.01
N ARG A 349 7.64 -6.76 26.88
CA ARG A 349 7.22 -6.28 25.54
C ARG A 349 6.16 -7.22 24.96
N PRO A 350 5.30 -6.50 24.13
CA PRO A 350 4.44 -7.44 23.42
C PRO A 350 5.26 -8.45 22.59
N ARG A 351 4.59 -9.59 22.31
CA ARG A 351 5.33 -10.59 21.51
C ARG A 351 5.53 -10.08 20.07
N SER A 352 6.70 -10.33 19.58
CA SER A 352 7.09 -9.74 18.27
C SER A 352 6.18 -10.24 17.14
N ARG A 353 5.71 -11.47 17.24
CA ARG A 353 4.91 -11.97 16.09
C ARG A 353 3.59 -11.21 15.96
N TYR A 354 3.07 -10.70 17.07
CA TYR A 354 1.81 -9.93 16.94
C TYR A 354 2.09 -8.51 16.43
N ILE A 355 3.24 -7.96 16.86
CA ILE A 355 3.62 -6.65 16.27
C ILE A 355 3.86 -6.80 14.77
N TRP A 356 4.51 -7.90 14.50
CA TRP A 356 4.76 -8.17 13.06
C TRP A 356 3.42 -8.24 12.30
N TRP A 357 2.50 -8.98 12.86
CA TRP A 357 1.19 -9.11 12.18
C TRP A 357 0.53 -7.74 12.01
N THR A 358 0.49 -6.94 13.02
CA THR A 358 -0.09 -5.59 12.91
C THR A 358 0.60 -4.76 11.83
N TRP A 359 1.86 -4.83 11.82
CA TRP A 359 2.62 -4.12 10.76
C TRP A 359 2.20 -4.61 9.37
N MET A 360 2.14 -5.92 9.24
CA MET A 360 1.79 -6.47 7.91
C MET A 360 0.39 -6.00 7.50
N ASN A 361 -0.52 -6.06 8.39
CA ASN A 361 -1.87 -5.58 8.07
C ASN A 361 -1.88 -4.09 7.71
N ALA A 362 -1.08 -3.36 8.42
CA ALA A 362 -1.02 -1.91 8.11
C ALA A 362 -0.47 -1.68 6.69
N ILE A 363 0.49 -2.48 6.30
CA ILE A 363 1.06 -2.30 4.96
C ILE A 363 0.03 -2.72 3.90
N LEU A 364 -0.60 -3.81 4.22
CA LEU A 364 -1.60 -4.27 3.24
C LEU A 364 -2.71 -3.23 3.09
N GLN A 365 -3.17 -2.73 4.16
CA GLN A 365 -4.24 -1.72 4.07
C GLN A 365 -3.75 -0.47 3.35
N ASN A 366 -2.56 -0.11 3.74
CA ASN A 366 -2.02 1.07 3.03
C ASN A 366 -1.88 0.82 1.52
N ALA A 367 -1.43 -0.36 1.18
CA ALA A 367 -1.26 -0.67 -0.25
C ALA A 367 -2.61 -0.66 -0.97
N TRP A 368 -3.61 -1.06 -0.25
CA TRP A 368 -4.94 -1.12 -0.89
C TRP A 368 -5.54 0.28 -1.03
N ASN A 369 -5.16 1.13 -0.10
CA ASN A 369 -5.81 2.47 -0.10
C ASN A 369 -4.98 3.47 -0.91
N GLN A 370 -3.82 3.05 -1.53
CA GLN A 370 -2.99 4.03 -2.29
C GLN A 370 -3.61 4.28 -3.67
N SER A 371 -3.84 5.57 -3.98
CA SER A 371 -4.30 5.95 -5.34
C SER A 371 -3.18 5.81 -6.37
N SER A 372 -3.59 5.41 -7.67
CA SER A 372 -2.64 5.21 -8.80
C SER A 372 -1.72 6.42 -8.97
N SER A 373 -2.03 7.59 -8.33
CA SER A 373 -1.21 8.80 -8.50
C SER A 373 -0.19 8.95 -7.37
N ASP A 374 -0.27 8.05 -6.32
CA ASP A 374 0.62 8.19 -5.14
C ASP A 374 1.90 7.38 -5.34
N GLU A 375 3.13 8.05 -5.21
CA GLU A 375 4.41 7.31 -5.14
C GLU A 375 4.24 5.95 -4.43
N ASN A 376 4.40 4.85 -5.21
CA ASN A 376 4.26 3.47 -4.75
C ASN A 376 4.88 3.26 -3.36
N MET A 377 4.58 4.00 -2.40
CA MET A 377 5.13 3.95 -1.02
C MET A 377 4.94 2.55 -0.43
N ALA A 378 3.91 1.79 -0.84
CA ALA A 378 3.68 0.43 -0.33
C ALA A 378 4.75 -0.53 -0.85
N HIS A 379 5.13 -0.26 -2.07
CA HIS A 379 6.22 -1.09 -2.63
C HIS A 379 7.56 -0.78 -1.95
N ILE A 380 7.74 0.54 -1.64
CA ILE A 380 9.01 0.94 -0.98
C ILE A 380 9.04 0.38 0.44
N GLU A 381 7.89 0.43 1.10
CA GLU A 381 7.88 -0.02 2.51
C GLU A 381 7.92 -1.55 2.58
N VAL A 382 7.27 -2.22 1.67
CA VAL A 382 7.38 -3.70 1.59
C VAL A 382 8.84 -4.10 1.32
N GLN A 383 9.48 -3.30 0.44
CA GLN A 383 10.93 -3.57 0.25
C GLN A 383 11.71 -3.36 1.54
N LYS A 384 11.19 -2.36 2.35
CA LYS A 384 11.89 -2.11 3.63
C LYS A 384 11.55 -3.21 4.64
N SER A 385 10.34 -3.84 4.51
CA SER A 385 9.83 -4.85 5.47
C SER A 385 10.75 -6.07 5.51
N THR A 386 11.29 -6.48 4.29
CA THR A 386 12.33 -7.55 4.38
C THR A 386 13.52 -7.08 5.23
N ARG A 387 13.47 -5.75 5.47
CA ARG A 387 14.66 -5.23 6.19
C ARG A 387 14.40 -5.15 7.69
N TYR A 388 13.04 -4.94 8.10
CA TYR A 388 12.74 -4.69 9.54
C TYR A 388 12.66 -6.01 10.29
N TRP A 389 12.35 -7.06 9.69
CA TRP A 389 11.91 -8.19 10.53
C TRP A 389 12.73 -9.42 10.21
N GLY A 390 14.07 -9.20 9.56
CA GLY A 390 15.00 -10.32 9.38
C GLY A 390 14.31 -11.57 8.82
N THR A 391 14.94 -13.01 9.34
CA THR A 391 14.48 -14.31 8.80
C THR A 391 13.08 -14.66 9.34
N ARG A 392 12.11 -14.72 8.63
CA ARG A 392 10.64 -14.66 8.55
C ARG A 392 10.03 -15.95 9.11
N ARG A 393 10.82 -16.96 9.54
CA ARG A 393 10.16 -18.24 9.85
C ARG A 393 9.74 -18.26 11.32
N LYS A 394 10.10 -17.15 12.06
CA LYS A 394 9.79 -17.27 13.51
C LYS A 394 8.44 -16.63 13.83
N TYR A 395 7.93 -15.95 12.73
CA TYR A 395 6.76 -15.15 13.17
C TYR A 395 5.48 -15.72 12.55
N VAL A 396 5.63 -16.32 11.32
CA VAL A 396 4.44 -16.88 10.64
C VAL A 396 4.90 -18.03 9.73
N LYS A 397 3.97 -18.92 9.56
CA LYS A 397 4.30 -20.02 8.63
C LYS A 397 4.62 -19.50 7.22
N ARG A 398 5.51 -20.13 6.58
CA ARG A 398 6.03 -19.69 5.27
C ARG A 398 4.89 -19.52 4.25
N ASN A 399 4.01 -20.38 4.30
CA ASN A 399 2.94 -20.31 3.27
C ASN A 399 2.07 -19.06 3.45
N HIS A 400 1.86 -18.71 4.69
CA HIS A 400 1.05 -17.49 4.91
C HIS A 400 1.83 -16.22 4.49
N LEU A 401 3.06 -16.27 4.74
CA LEU A 401 3.88 -15.12 4.29
C LEU A 401 3.90 -15.03 2.76
N LEU A 402 3.97 -16.17 2.18
CA LEU A 402 3.98 -16.17 0.70
C LEU A 402 2.66 -15.60 0.16
N GLY A 403 1.57 -15.99 0.85
CA GLY A 403 0.26 -15.44 0.43
C GLY A 403 0.23 -13.91 0.49
N PHE A 404 0.86 -13.38 1.48
CA PHE A 404 0.87 -11.93 1.66
C PHE A 404 1.75 -11.23 0.62
N VAL A 405 2.99 -11.76 0.50
CA VAL A 405 3.96 -11.14 -0.44
C VAL A 405 3.37 -11.18 -1.86
N GLU A 406 2.68 -12.16 -2.08
CA GLU A 406 2.08 -12.26 -3.42
C GLU A 406 0.96 -11.22 -3.59
N GLU A 407 0.20 -11.13 -2.54
CA GLU A 407 -0.87 -10.12 -2.64
C GLU A 407 -0.30 -8.70 -2.79
N LEU A 408 0.84 -8.54 -2.34
CA LEU A 408 1.44 -7.19 -2.45
C LEU A 408 2.13 -7.02 -3.82
N GLY A 409 2.16 -8.13 -4.61
CA GLY A 409 2.71 -8.02 -5.99
C GLY A 409 4.23 -8.05 -6.01
N GLN A 410 4.90 -8.49 -4.84
CA GLN A 410 6.38 -8.52 -4.84
C GLN A 410 6.86 -9.91 -5.27
N ASP A 411 8.01 -9.84 -5.97
CA ASP A 411 8.63 -11.11 -6.39
C ASP A 411 9.04 -11.95 -5.17
N VAL A 412 8.27 -13.04 -4.86
CA VAL A 412 8.35 -13.95 -3.69
C VAL A 412 9.75 -14.57 -3.62
N GLU A 413 10.37 -14.71 -4.80
CA GLU A 413 11.66 -15.43 -4.83
C GLU A 413 12.80 -14.52 -4.38
N SER A 414 12.56 -13.26 -4.58
CA SER A 414 13.61 -12.31 -4.16
C SER A 414 13.56 -12.07 -2.64
N ILE A 415 12.40 -12.41 -2.05
CA ILE A 415 12.24 -12.13 -0.60
C ILE A 415 12.53 -13.42 0.18
N LEU A 416 12.41 -14.62 -0.51
CA LEU A 416 12.45 -15.89 0.26
C LEU A 416 13.79 -16.58 0.02
N GLU A 417 14.70 -16.07 -0.82
CA GLU A 417 15.99 -16.75 -1.07
C GLU A 417 16.90 -16.66 0.15
N PHE A 418 16.31 -16.38 1.44
CA PHE A 418 17.30 -16.33 2.54
C PHE A 418 17.02 -17.46 3.53
N GLY A 419 16.65 -18.82 3.01
CA GLY A 419 16.88 -19.85 4.07
C GLY A 419 16.60 -21.24 3.52
N GLU A 420 17.51 -21.83 2.73
CA GLU A 420 17.59 -23.24 2.31
C GLU A 420 17.49 -24.18 3.51
N GLY A 421 16.32 -24.20 4.29
CA GLY A 421 16.32 -25.42 5.17
C GLY A 421 14.91 -25.74 5.64
N ASP A 422 14.24 -26.89 5.17
CA ASP A 422 13.50 -28.13 5.48
C ASP A 422 11.99 -27.89 5.33
N GLU A 423 11.38 -28.29 4.24
CA GLU A 423 10.13 -28.77 3.62
C GLU A 423 9.38 -29.75 4.54
N ASP A 424 8.73 -29.23 5.69
CA ASP A 424 7.64 -30.20 6.01
C ASP A 424 6.59 -29.50 6.86
N ASP A 425 5.73 -28.68 6.25
CA ASP A 425 4.49 -28.64 7.08
C ASP A 425 3.29 -29.08 6.25
N GLU A 426 3.05 -30.42 6.17
CA GLU A 426 1.83 -31.17 5.82
C GLU A 426 0.57 -30.52 6.40
N TYR A 427 -0.22 -29.88 5.48
CA TYR A 427 -1.49 -29.13 5.46
C TYR A 427 -2.66 -30.08 5.72
N ALA A 428 -3.59 -29.74 6.77
CA ALA A 428 -4.88 -30.41 7.02
C ALA A 428 -6.00 -29.69 6.28
N PRO A 429 -6.39 -29.93 5.04
CA PRO A 429 -7.43 -29.56 4.06
C PRO A 429 -8.82 -29.50 4.69
N GLY A 430 -9.08 -29.87 5.99
CA GLY A 430 -10.42 -30.01 6.60
C GLY A 430 -10.84 -28.72 7.33
N VAL A 431 -10.02 -27.76 7.62
CA VAL A 431 -10.34 -26.52 8.38
C VAL A 431 -10.74 -25.42 7.41
N MET A 432 -10.41 -25.53 6.20
CA MET A 432 -10.70 -24.52 5.16
C MET A 432 -12.05 -24.82 4.50
N GLU A 433 -12.41 -26.11 4.41
CA GLU A 433 -13.75 -26.51 3.92
C GLU A 433 -14.85 -26.12 4.93
N ALA A 434 -14.54 -26.06 6.23
CA ALA A 434 -15.51 -25.67 7.29
C ALA A 434 -15.66 -24.14 7.36
N LEU A 435 -14.65 -23.39 6.85
CA LEU A 435 -14.66 -21.90 6.88
C LEU A 435 -15.32 -21.35 5.62
N LEU A 436 -15.18 -22.09 4.49
CA LEU A 436 -15.87 -21.73 3.25
C LEU A 436 -17.38 -22.03 3.36
N GLN A 437 -17.73 -23.02 4.24
CA GLN A 437 -19.16 -23.39 4.42
C GLN A 437 -19.85 -22.43 5.40
N GLU A 438 -19.11 -21.79 6.30
CA GLU A 438 -19.69 -20.82 7.25
C GLU A 438 -19.85 -19.43 6.60
N SER A 439 -18.97 -19.03 5.66
CA SER A 439 -19.05 -17.74 4.94
C SER A 439 -20.10 -17.80 3.83
N LEU A 440 -20.33 -19.01 3.26
CA LEU A 440 -21.40 -19.17 2.25
C LEU A 440 -22.77 -19.28 2.94
N ALA A 441 -22.80 -19.76 4.23
CA ALA A 441 -24.05 -19.85 5.01
C ALA A 441 -24.43 -18.49 5.59
N SER A 442 -23.51 -17.52 5.63
CA SER A 442 -23.78 -16.18 6.19
C SER A 442 -24.14 -15.20 5.06
N SER A 443 -23.84 -15.56 3.79
CA SER A 443 -24.18 -14.71 2.62
C SER A 443 -25.54 -15.12 2.05
N LYS A 444 -26.17 -16.25 2.58
CA LYS A 444 -27.51 -16.61 2.07
C LYS A 444 -28.58 -16.20 3.07
N ASP A 445 -28.17 -15.43 4.22
CA ASP A 445 -29.24 -15.00 5.15
C ASP A 445 -29.40 -13.48 5.09
N SER A 446 -28.82 -12.82 3.99
CA SER A 446 -29.02 -11.35 3.99
C SER A 446 -29.68 -10.93 2.67
N ASP A 447 -30.47 -11.94 1.97
CA ASP A 447 -31.20 -11.43 0.79
C ASP A 447 -32.68 -11.84 0.88
N ASP A 448 -33.29 -11.82 2.15
CA ASP A 448 -34.77 -11.96 2.05
C ASP A 448 -35.42 -11.11 3.14
N GLU A 449 -35.28 -9.77 3.07
CA GLU A 449 -36.52 -9.16 3.65
C GLU A 449 -36.78 -7.82 2.98
N ASP A 450 -37.21 -7.84 1.70
CA ASP A 450 -38.23 -6.94 1.09
C ASP A 450 -39.62 -7.22 1.70
N ASP A 451 -40.02 -6.49 2.74
CA ASP A 451 -41.48 -6.30 2.93
C ASP A 451 -41.79 -4.79 3.02
N ASP A 452 -42.22 -4.15 1.86
CA ASP A 452 -43.49 -3.52 1.44
C ASP A 452 -44.31 -3.07 2.66
N GLU A 453 -44.20 -1.76 3.00
CA GLU A 453 -45.55 -1.21 3.27
C GLU A 453 -45.50 0.31 3.15
N ASP A 454 -45.77 0.81 1.92
CA ASP A 454 -46.67 1.94 1.56
C ASP A 454 -48.07 1.76 2.15
N ASP A 455 -48.55 2.62 3.09
CA ASP A 455 -49.93 3.15 3.00
C ASP A 455 -50.15 4.14 4.16
N ASP A 456 -50.24 5.48 3.86
CA ASP A 456 -51.29 6.53 3.88
C ASP A 456 -52.27 6.32 5.03
N ASP A 457 -52.40 7.27 5.96
CA ASP A 457 -53.71 7.91 6.26
C ASP A 457 -53.64 8.55 7.66
N ASP A 458 -53.60 9.92 7.73
CA ASP A 458 -54.56 10.92 8.23
C ASP A 458 -55.43 10.35 9.37
N ASP A 459 -55.25 10.84 10.54
CA ASP A 459 -56.51 11.16 11.26
C ASP A 459 -56.21 11.39 12.75
N ASP A 460 -56.23 12.70 13.21
CA ASP A 460 -57.07 13.51 14.13
C ASP A 460 -57.21 12.82 15.49
N GLY A 461 -56.49 13.37 16.47
CA GLY A 461 -57.33 13.47 17.70
C GLY A 461 -56.61 14.28 18.77
N GLU A 462 -56.86 15.59 18.80
CA GLU A 462 -57.34 16.49 19.87
C GLU A 462 -58.13 15.71 20.95
N LYS A 463 -57.50 15.56 22.11
CA LYS A 463 -58.24 15.79 23.38
C LYS A 463 -57.23 15.91 24.52
N ASP A 464 -57.12 17.10 25.09
CA ASP A 464 -57.60 17.79 26.30
C ASP A 464 -57.51 16.87 27.53
N GLN A 465 -56.67 17.19 28.50
CA GLN A 465 -56.99 17.57 29.90
C GLN A 465 -55.85 17.14 30.81
N GLY A 466 -55.26 18.10 31.49
CA GLY A 466 -55.50 18.50 32.90
C GLY A 466 -54.33 18.08 33.80
N GLU A 467 -53.65 19.05 34.38
CA GLU A 467 -53.64 19.56 35.77
C GLU A 467 -52.25 19.35 36.38
N GLY A 468 -51.60 20.43 36.72
CA GLY A 468 -51.52 21.04 38.09
C GLY A 468 -50.23 20.60 38.80
N TYR A 469 -49.31 21.52 39.08
CA TYR A 469 -48.86 22.05 40.38
C TYR A 469 -47.45 22.63 40.23
N ASP A 470 -47.31 23.95 40.48
CA ASP A 470 -46.92 24.97 41.48
C ASP A 470 -45.56 24.63 42.11
N GLU A 471 -44.50 25.46 41.89
CA GLU A 471 -43.86 26.14 43.05
C GLU A 471 -42.61 26.89 42.57
N GLU A 472 -42.80 28.17 42.35
CA GLU A 472 -41.89 29.32 42.36
C GLU A 472 -42.03 30.10 43.68
N LYS A 473 -41.10 29.91 44.60
CA LYS A 473 -40.73 30.96 45.58
C LYS A 473 -39.23 31.24 45.48
N GLY A 474 -38.86 32.48 45.09
CA GLY A 474 -38.51 33.71 45.84
C GLY A 474 -36.99 33.95 45.84
N THR A 475 -36.55 34.98 45.03
CA THR A 475 -35.48 35.79 45.69
C THR A 475 -35.41 37.16 45.00
N GLU A 476 -35.94 38.25 45.70
CA GLU A 476 -35.10 39.48 45.70
C GLU A 476 -35.70 40.49 46.68
N ALA A 477 -34.93 40.94 47.63
CA ALA A 477 -34.26 42.24 47.86
C ALA A 477 -35.14 43.11 48.77
N GLU A 478 -34.64 43.28 49.97
CA GLU A 478 -34.22 44.50 50.70
C GLU A 478 -33.58 44.11 52.04
#